data_AF-A0A963JWK7-F1
#
_entry.id   AF-A0A963JWK7-F1
#
_cell.length_a   1.000
_cell.length_b   1.000
_cell.length_c   1.000
_cell.angle_alpha   90.00
_cell.angle_beta   90.00
_cell.angle_gamma   90.00
#
_symmetry.space_group_name_H-M   'P 1'
#
loop_
_entity.id
_entity.type
_entity.pdbx_description
1 polymer ?
#
loop_
_entity_poly.entity_id
_entity_poly.type
_entity_poly.pdbx_seq_one_letter_code
_entity_poly.pdbx_strand_id
1 'polypeptide(L)'
;MGPVRVGNQAYEHDQHDGYGSVILAATQAFFDRRLRRPAGRATFERLELLGDKAWALHDVPDAGLWEFRTKARVHTHSSVMCWAACDRLARIAARLELVEREIHWRGRADHIRAVIEERAWNPGLGSYTASFDDDDIDASLLLIHEVGFLQGDDPRFAGTVKAVEERLKVGPYVYRYRSQDDFGEPENAFLICSFWYVDALIALGRRDEARALFERLVACRNRLGLLSEHINRTTGELWGNFPQTYSHVGLINCAMRLSRPWEDVV
;
A
#
# COMPACT_ATOMS: atom_id res chain seq x y z
N MET A 1 -12.03 -2.10 27.87
CA MET A 1 -11.26 -3.27 27.39
C MET A 1 -12.24 -4.38 27.09
N GLY A 2 -12.44 -4.72 25.83
CA GLY A 2 -13.25 -5.87 25.42
C GLY A 2 -12.51 -7.20 25.66
N PRO A 3 -13.19 -8.35 25.55
CA PRO A 3 -12.56 -9.65 25.78
C PRO A 3 -11.46 -9.92 24.75
N VAL A 4 -10.37 -10.57 25.19
CA VAL A 4 -9.37 -11.15 24.29
C VAL A 4 -10.09 -12.13 23.37
N ARG A 5 -10.09 -11.85 22.06
CA ARG A 5 -10.66 -12.74 21.05
C ARG A 5 -9.57 -13.71 20.59
N VAL A 6 -9.91 -15.01 20.55
CA VAL A 6 -9.04 -16.06 19.97
C VAL A 6 -9.48 -16.29 18.53
N GLY A 7 -8.56 -16.09 17.58
CA GLY A 7 -8.82 -16.18 16.14
C GLY A 7 -9.15 -14.83 15.48
N ASN A 8 -8.91 -14.73 14.17
CA ASN A 8 -9.36 -13.64 13.29
C ASN A 8 -10.25 -14.26 12.20
N GLN A 9 -11.35 -13.61 11.83
CA GLN A 9 -12.24 -14.06 10.74
C GLN A 9 -11.65 -13.78 9.36
N ALA A 10 -10.52 -13.11 9.26
CA ALA A 10 -9.84 -12.82 8.00
C ALA A 10 -9.61 -14.04 7.10
N TYR A 11 -9.44 -15.23 7.67
CA TYR A 11 -9.27 -16.45 6.88
C TYR A 11 -10.50 -16.82 6.04
N GLU A 12 -11.68 -16.26 6.36
CA GLU A 12 -12.94 -16.44 5.64
C GLU A 12 -13.12 -15.38 4.53
N HIS A 13 -12.25 -14.37 4.46
CA HIS A 13 -12.39 -13.25 3.54
C HIS A 13 -11.55 -13.48 2.27
N ASP A 14 -12.15 -13.21 1.13
CA ASP A 14 -11.42 -13.10 -0.12
C ASP A 14 -10.69 -11.75 -0.17
N GLN A 15 -9.37 -11.81 -0.42
CA GLN A 15 -8.48 -10.65 -0.55
C GLN A 15 -7.63 -10.82 -1.81
N HIS A 16 -7.84 -9.94 -2.78
CA HIS A 16 -7.22 -10.07 -4.10
C HIS A 16 -5.85 -9.38 -4.17
N ASP A 17 -5.55 -8.44 -3.26
CA ASP A 17 -4.26 -7.76 -3.17
C ASP A 17 -3.09 -8.71 -2.85
N GLY A 18 -3.36 -9.81 -2.14
CA GLY A 18 -2.35 -10.77 -1.67
C GLY A 18 -1.52 -11.39 -2.81
N TYR A 19 -2.13 -11.68 -3.96
CA TYR A 19 -1.41 -12.20 -5.13
C TYR A 19 -0.35 -11.21 -5.63
N GLY A 20 -0.72 -9.93 -5.70
CA GLY A 20 0.18 -8.82 -6.00
C GLY A 20 1.31 -8.71 -4.99
N SER A 21 0.99 -8.76 -3.70
CA SER A 21 1.96 -8.67 -2.60
C SER A 21 3.05 -9.73 -2.70
N VAL A 22 2.68 -10.99 -2.96
CA VAL A 22 3.63 -12.10 -3.11
C VAL A 22 4.56 -11.90 -4.31
N ILE A 23 4.00 -11.57 -5.48
CA ILE A 23 4.79 -11.38 -6.70
C ILE A 23 5.73 -10.18 -6.55
N LEU A 24 5.22 -9.06 -6.02
CA LEU A 24 6.00 -7.84 -5.80
C LEU A 24 7.18 -8.10 -4.86
N ALA A 25 6.95 -8.79 -3.74
CA ALA A 25 8.00 -9.16 -2.79
C ALA A 25 9.04 -10.12 -3.42
N ALA A 26 8.60 -11.11 -4.19
CA ALA A 26 9.48 -12.08 -4.84
C ALA A 26 10.29 -11.49 -6.00
N THR A 27 9.87 -10.35 -6.57
CA THR A 27 10.48 -9.74 -7.77
C THR A 27 11.97 -9.53 -7.60
N GLN A 28 12.43 -9.03 -6.44
CA GLN A 28 13.85 -8.75 -6.20
C GLN A 28 14.75 -10.00 -6.31
N ALA A 29 14.21 -11.20 -6.10
CA ALA A 29 14.96 -12.44 -6.23
C ALA A 29 15.49 -12.71 -7.65
N PHE A 30 14.90 -12.07 -8.67
CA PHE A 30 15.33 -12.19 -10.07
C PHE A 30 16.37 -11.14 -10.49
N PHE A 31 16.46 -10.02 -9.76
CA PHE A 31 17.30 -8.88 -10.12
C PHE A 31 18.53 -8.73 -9.22
N ASP A 32 18.43 -9.11 -7.94
CA ASP A 32 19.51 -8.95 -6.98
C ASP A 32 20.64 -9.97 -7.21
N ARG A 33 21.77 -9.47 -7.73
CA ARG A 33 22.98 -10.26 -8.01
C ARG A 33 23.74 -10.70 -6.75
N ARG A 34 23.38 -10.19 -5.56
CA ARG A 34 24.00 -10.57 -4.28
C ARG A 34 23.49 -11.89 -3.74
N LEU A 35 22.35 -12.38 -4.25
CA LEU A 35 21.76 -13.65 -3.82
C LEU A 35 22.61 -14.82 -4.33
N ARG A 36 22.96 -15.74 -3.42
CA ARG A 36 23.70 -16.98 -3.78
C ARG A 36 22.92 -17.86 -4.76
N ARG A 37 21.59 -17.79 -4.74
CA ARG A 37 20.68 -18.54 -5.61
C ARG A 37 19.58 -17.59 -6.09
N PRO A 38 19.82 -16.86 -7.19
CA PRO A 38 18.80 -16.03 -7.82
C PRO A 38 17.61 -16.89 -8.27
N ALA A 39 16.42 -16.31 -8.27
CA ALA A 39 15.23 -16.94 -8.82
C ALA A 39 15.38 -17.09 -10.35
N GLY A 40 14.89 -18.21 -10.89
CA GLY A 40 14.95 -18.52 -12.31
C GLY A 40 13.59 -18.90 -12.87
N ARG A 41 13.58 -19.44 -14.09
CA ARG A 41 12.35 -19.80 -14.84
C ARG A 41 11.34 -20.61 -14.01
N ALA A 42 11.77 -21.63 -13.28
CA ALA A 42 10.86 -22.45 -12.46
C ALA A 42 10.14 -21.65 -11.35
N THR A 43 10.80 -20.63 -10.77
CA THR A 43 10.15 -19.73 -9.81
C THR A 43 9.19 -18.80 -10.54
N PHE A 44 9.58 -18.28 -11.71
CA PHE A 44 8.72 -17.45 -12.53
C PHE A 44 7.41 -18.17 -12.90
N GLU A 45 7.48 -19.40 -13.42
CA GLU A 45 6.30 -20.21 -13.78
C GLU A 45 5.35 -20.44 -12.58
N ARG A 46 5.88 -20.54 -11.36
CA ARG A 46 5.04 -20.61 -10.14
C ARG A 46 4.37 -19.28 -9.81
N LEU A 47 5.06 -18.17 -10.02
CA LEU A 47 4.49 -16.83 -9.84
C LEU A 47 3.43 -16.52 -10.90
N GLU A 48 3.55 -17.08 -12.11
CA GLU A 48 2.53 -16.93 -13.16
C GLU A 48 1.16 -17.47 -12.72
N LEU A 49 1.11 -18.54 -11.92
CA LEU A 49 -0.14 -19.05 -11.34
C LEU A 49 -0.84 -18.01 -10.46
N LEU A 50 -0.07 -17.21 -9.71
CA LEU A 50 -0.59 -16.10 -8.90
C LEU A 50 -0.96 -14.91 -9.80
N GLY A 51 -0.20 -14.68 -10.89
CA GLY A 51 -0.50 -13.68 -11.89
C GLY A 51 -1.82 -13.94 -12.62
N ASP A 52 -2.13 -15.20 -12.91
CA ASP A 52 -3.40 -15.59 -13.52
C ASP A 52 -4.57 -15.34 -12.57
N LYS A 53 -4.39 -15.54 -11.26
CA LYS A 53 -5.37 -15.17 -10.23
C LYS A 53 -5.55 -13.65 -10.15
N ALA A 54 -4.45 -12.90 -10.09
CA ALA A 54 -4.48 -11.44 -10.10
C ALA A 54 -5.22 -10.89 -11.35
N TRP A 55 -4.94 -11.46 -12.53
CA TRP A 55 -5.63 -11.12 -13.77
C TRP A 55 -7.13 -11.43 -13.69
N ALA A 56 -7.52 -12.61 -13.20
CA ALA A 56 -8.92 -12.99 -13.14
C ALA A 56 -9.75 -12.22 -12.10
N LEU A 57 -9.10 -11.61 -11.10
CA LEU A 57 -9.75 -11.01 -9.93
C LEU A 57 -9.59 -9.49 -9.82
N HIS A 58 -8.89 -8.85 -10.77
CA HIS A 58 -8.53 -7.43 -10.70
C HIS A 58 -9.73 -6.48 -10.62
N ASP A 59 -10.90 -6.87 -11.13
CA ASP A 59 -12.14 -6.10 -11.14
C ASP A 59 -13.28 -6.82 -10.39
N VAL A 60 -12.94 -7.81 -9.56
CA VAL A 60 -13.88 -8.60 -8.76
C VAL A 60 -13.93 -8.08 -7.33
N PRO A 61 -15.11 -7.90 -6.73
CA PRO A 61 -15.23 -7.43 -5.35
C PRO A 61 -14.52 -8.32 -4.33
N ASP A 62 -13.84 -7.71 -3.36
CA ASP A 62 -13.15 -8.37 -2.26
C ASP A 62 -13.31 -7.59 -0.95
N ALA A 63 -12.71 -8.07 0.14
CA ALA A 63 -12.77 -7.41 1.46
C ALA A 63 -11.75 -6.27 1.64
N GLY A 64 -10.90 -6.04 0.63
CA GLY A 64 -9.79 -5.09 0.67
C GLY A 64 -8.72 -5.42 1.72
N LEU A 65 -7.67 -4.59 1.80
CA LEU A 65 -6.57 -4.80 2.76
C LEU A 65 -7.00 -4.64 4.23
N TRP A 66 -8.15 -4.00 4.47
CA TRP A 66 -8.67 -3.74 5.80
C TRP A 66 -9.60 -4.85 6.33
N GLU A 67 -9.81 -5.92 5.55
CA GLU A 67 -10.59 -7.08 5.93
C GLU A 67 -12.03 -6.71 6.34
N PHE A 68 -12.70 -5.87 5.54
CA PHE A 68 -14.10 -5.49 5.82
C PHE A 68 -14.97 -6.75 5.86
N ARG A 69 -15.74 -6.93 6.95
CA ARG A 69 -16.50 -8.17 7.20
C ARG A 69 -17.84 -8.17 6.50
N THR A 70 -18.42 -6.99 6.33
CA THR A 70 -19.79 -6.82 5.80
C THR A 70 -19.84 -6.13 4.44
N LYS A 71 -18.69 -5.71 3.91
CA LYS A 71 -18.57 -4.96 2.65
C LYS A 71 -17.61 -5.68 1.72
N ALA A 72 -18.10 -5.99 0.53
CA ALA A 72 -17.27 -6.36 -0.61
C ALA A 72 -17.43 -5.31 -1.70
N ARG A 73 -16.29 -4.82 -2.21
CA ARG A 73 -16.21 -3.83 -3.30
C ARG A 73 -14.99 -4.12 -4.16
N VAL A 74 -14.96 -3.59 -5.37
CA VAL A 74 -13.75 -3.60 -6.18
C VAL A 74 -12.83 -2.51 -5.63
N HIS A 75 -12.02 -2.87 -4.64
CA HIS A 75 -11.14 -1.93 -3.95
C HIS A 75 -9.98 -1.51 -4.85
N THR A 76 -9.76 -0.19 -4.97
CA THR A 76 -8.72 0.35 -5.85
C THR A 76 -7.34 -0.18 -5.50
N HIS A 77 -7.05 -0.34 -4.20
CA HIS A 77 -5.78 -0.93 -3.75
C HIS A 77 -5.61 -2.38 -4.24
N SER A 78 -6.65 -3.20 -4.13
CA SER A 78 -6.62 -4.60 -4.61
C SER A 78 -6.37 -4.66 -6.11
N SER A 79 -7.07 -3.84 -6.91
CA SER A 79 -6.85 -3.76 -8.35
C SER A 79 -5.43 -3.27 -8.70
N VAL A 80 -4.91 -2.27 -8.00
CA VAL A 80 -3.53 -1.78 -8.18
C VAL A 80 -2.50 -2.86 -7.85
N MET A 81 -2.75 -3.70 -6.84
CA MET A 81 -1.88 -4.83 -6.52
C MET A 81 -1.97 -5.95 -7.57
N CYS A 82 -3.17 -6.20 -8.13
CA CYS A 82 -3.33 -7.09 -9.28
C CYS A 82 -2.62 -6.57 -10.55
N TRP A 83 -2.65 -5.26 -10.78
CA TRP A 83 -1.84 -4.61 -11.81
C TRP A 83 -0.34 -4.84 -11.56
N ALA A 84 0.11 -4.63 -10.32
CA ALA A 84 1.50 -4.78 -9.94
C ALA A 84 1.99 -6.21 -10.18
N ALA A 85 1.19 -7.23 -9.87
CA ALA A 85 1.49 -8.62 -10.22
C ALA A 85 1.83 -8.78 -11.72
N CYS A 86 0.96 -8.30 -12.60
CA CYS A 86 1.17 -8.42 -14.05
C CYS A 86 2.37 -7.59 -14.52
N ASP A 87 2.52 -6.35 -14.05
CA ASP A 87 3.68 -5.51 -14.41
C ASP A 87 5.00 -6.15 -13.99
N ARG A 88 5.08 -6.70 -12.76
CA ARG A 88 6.29 -7.35 -12.26
C ARG A 88 6.58 -8.65 -13.00
N LEU A 89 5.57 -9.45 -13.33
CA LEU A 89 5.77 -10.63 -14.18
C LEU A 89 6.31 -10.27 -15.56
N ALA A 90 5.84 -9.18 -16.17
CA ALA A 90 6.40 -8.69 -17.44
C ALA A 90 7.89 -8.32 -17.30
N ARG A 91 8.26 -7.59 -16.24
CA ARG A 91 9.66 -7.22 -15.97
C ARG A 91 10.54 -8.45 -15.70
N ILE A 92 10.03 -9.42 -14.95
CA ILE A 92 10.77 -10.67 -14.68
C ILE A 92 10.94 -11.47 -15.97
N ALA A 93 9.91 -11.56 -16.81
CA ALA A 93 9.99 -12.22 -18.11
C ALA A 93 11.07 -11.56 -19.00
N ALA A 94 11.10 -10.23 -19.07
CA ALA A 94 12.14 -9.49 -19.77
C ALA A 94 13.55 -9.83 -19.24
N ARG A 95 13.71 -9.86 -17.91
CA ARG A 95 14.97 -10.22 -17.23
C ARG A 95 15.42 -11.65 -17.50
N LEU A 96 14.49 -12.56 -17.77
CA LEU A 96 14.73 -13.96 -18.14
C LEU A 96 14.76 -14.18 -19.66
N GLU A 97 14.68 -13.11 -20.46
CA GLU A 97 14.68 -13.15 -21.93
C GLU A 97 13.50 -13.95 -22.51
N LEU A 98 12.34 -13.85 -21.86
CA LEU A 98 11.09 -14.52 -22.24
C LEU A 98 10.14 -13.58 -22.98
N VAL A 99 10.49 -13.22 -24.22
CA VAL A 99 9.80 -12.18 -25.02
C VAL A 99 8.28 -12.40 -25.08
N GLU A 100 7.82 -13.61 -25.41
CA GLU A 100 6.37 -13.90 -25.50
C GLU A 100 5.64 -13.72 -24.16
N ARG A 101 6.29 -14.08 -23.05
CA ARG A 101 5.70 -13.92 -21.71
C ARG A 101 5.75 -12.46 -21.25
N GLU A 102 6.79 -11.72 -21.62
CA GLU A 102 6.86 -10.28 -21.38
C GLU A 102 5.69 -9.56 -22.06
N ILE A 103 5.47 -9.80 -23.36
CA ILE A 103 4.37 -9.22 -24.13
C ILE A 103 3.02 -9.59 -23.49
N HIS A 104 2.84 -10.87 -23.15
CA HIS A 104 1.62 -11.36 -22.53
C HIS A 104 1.27 -10.65 -21.22
N TRP A 105 2.23 -10.57 -20.28
CA TRP A 105 2.00 -9.95 -18.98
C TRP A 105 1.93 -8.43 -19.06
N ARG A 106 2.69 -7.81 -19.99
CA ARG A 106 2.62 -6.38 -20.26
C ARG A 106 1.22 -6.00 -20.74
N GLY A 107 0.67 -6.71 -21.73
CA GLY A 107 -0.68 -6.46 -22.22
C GLY A 107 -1.75 -6.58 -21.14
N ARG A 108 -1.61 -7.55 -20.23
CA ARG A 108 -2.49 -7.67 -19.06
C ARG A 108 -2.34 -6.50 -18.09
N ALA A 109 -1.13 -6.09 -17.77
CA ALA A 109 -0.88 -4.93 -16.92
C ALA A 109 -1.48 -3.65 -17.54
N ASP A 110 -1.30 -3.44 -18.84
CA ASP A 110 -1.82 -2.27 -19.55
C ASP A 110 -3.36 -2.25 -19.55
N HIS A 111 -4.00 -3.42 -19.69
CA HIS A 111 -5.45 -3.54 -19.57
C HIS A 111 -5.95 -3.21 -18.15
N ILE A 112 -5.37 -3.82 -17.11
CA ILE A 112 -5.80 -3.53 -15.72
C ILE A 112 -5.58 -2.04 -15.40
N ARG A 113 -4.48 -1.45 -15.88
CA ARG A 113 -4.21 -0.03 -15.72
C ARG A 113 -5.31 0.82 -16.34
N ALA A 114 -5.74 0.52 -17.56
CA ALA A 114 -6.84 1.24 -18.22
C ALA A 114 -8.14 1.15 -17.41
N VAL A 115 -8.48 -0.04 -16.90
CA VAL A 115 -9.67 -0.25 -16.05
C VAL A 115 -9.61 0.59 -14.77
N ILE A 116 -8.46 0.62 -14.08
CA ILE A 116 -8.27 1.44 -12.87
C ILE A 116 -8.36 2.93 -13.21
N GLU A 117 -7.73 3.39 -14.31
CA GLU A 117 -7.78 4.79 -14.72
C GLU A 117 -9.18 5.25 -15.11
N GLU A 118 -10.02 4.36 -15.65
CA GLU A 118 -11.41 4.65 -15.99
C GLU A 118 -12.31 4.68 -14.75
N ARG A 119 -12.19 3.68 -13.86
CA ARG A 119 -13.21 3.43 -12.83
C ARG A 119 -12.83 3.90 -11.42
N ALA A 120 -11.54 4.01 -11.12
CA ALA A 120 -11.09 4.45 -9.80
C ALA A 120 -10.76 5.94 -9.74
N TRP A 121 -10.57 6.60 -10.89
CA TRP A 121 -10.30 8.04 -10.93
C TRP A 121 -11.60 8.85 -10.90
N ASN A 122 -11.74 9.70 -9.89
CA ASN A 122 -12.87 10.61 -9.79
C ASN A 122 -12.46 12.04 -10.21
N PRO A 123 -12.88 12.53 -11.39
CA PRO A 123 -12.49 13.87 -11.87
C PRO A 123 -13.11 15.00 -11.04
N GLY A 124 -14.26 14.78 -10.39
CA GLY A 124 -14.89 15.77 -9.51
C GLY A 124 -14.09 15.99 -8.23
N LEU A 125 -13.44 14.94 -7.72
CA LEU A 125 -12.53 15.01 -6.57
C LEU A 125 -11.09 15.36 -6.97
N GLY A 126 -10.72 15.16 -8.23
CA GLY A 126 -9.33 15.22 -8.67
C GLY A 126 -8.46 14.19 -7.94
N SER A 127 -9.01 13.01 -7.66
CA SER A 127 -8.37 11.95 -6.89
C SER A 127 -8.83 10.57 -7.32
N TYR A 128 -7.98 9.56 -7.15
CA TYR A 128 -8.41 8.18 -7.02
C TYR A 128 -9.29 8.00 -5.77
N THR A 129 -10.21 7.05 -5.81
CA THR A 129 -11.15 6.76 -4.70
C THR A 129 -10.96 5.35 -4.15
N ALA A 130 -11.52 5.08 -2.98
CA ALA A 130 -11.30 3.85 -2.21
C ALA A 130 -11.68 2.58 -2.97
N SER A 131 -12.73 2.66 -3.79
CA SER A 131 -13.24 1.59 -4.63
C SER A 131 -13.65 2.14 -5.99
N PHE A 132 -13.84 1.26 -6.96
CA PHE A 132 -14.32 1.65 -8.28
C PHE A 132 -15.71 2.29 -8.21
N ASP A 133 -15.92 3.33 -9.02
CA ASP A 133 -17.18 4.05 -9.18
C ASP A 133 -17.74 4.64 -7.87
N ASP A 134 -16.84 4.95 -6.92
CA ASP A 134 -17.13 5.46 -5.58
C ASP A 134 -16.54 6.87 -5.37
N ASP A 135 -16.92 7.55 -4.28
CA ASP A 135 -16.39 8.87 -3.87
C ASP A 135 -15.75 8.88 -2.47
N ASP A 136 -15.71 7.73 -1.80
CA ASP A 136 -14.98 7.50 -0.55
C ASP A 136 -13.45 7.58 -0.76
N ILE A 137 -12.74 8.03 0.28
CA ILE A 137 -11.27 8.13 0.30
C ILE A 137 -10.69 7.17 1.34
N ASP A 138 -9.62 6.50 0.95
CA ASP A 138 -8.88 5.54 1.76
C ASP A 138 -7.38 5.87 1.78
N ALA A 139 -6.72 5.66 2.91
CA ALA A 139 -5.29 5.95 3.07
C ALA A 139 -4.39 5.02 2.25
N SER A 140 -4.86 3.83 1.86
CA SER A 140 -4.12 2.91 0.98
C SER A 140 -3.87 3.50 -0.41
N LEU A 141 -4.62 4.54 -0.81
CA LEU A 141 -4.37 5.28 -2.05
C LEU A 141 -3.01 5.98 -2.06
N LEU A 142 -2.44 6.28 -0.89
CA LEU A 142 -1.08 6.82 -0.77
C LEU A 142 -0.02 5.85 -1.33
N LEU A 143 -0.30 4.54 -1.33
CA LEU A 143 0.62 3.51 -1.81
C LEU A 143 0.71 3.43 -3.33
N ILE A 144 -0.20 4.09 -4.07
CA ILE A 144 -0.24 4.04 -5.54
C ILE A 144 1.13 4.40 -6.17
N HIS A 145 1.82 5.40 -5.59
CA HIS A 145 3.14 5.79 -6.07
C HIS A 145 4.24 4.80 -5.67
N GLU A 146 4.18 4.24 -4.45
CA GLU A 146 5.18 3.29 -3.92
C GLU A 146 5.14 1.96 -4.70
N VAL A 147 3.93 1.52 -5.09
CA VAL A 147 3.72 0.39 -5.98
C VAL A 147 4.15 0.72 -7.43
N GLY A 148 4.43 1.98 -7.74
CA GLY A 148 4.90 2.43 -9.04
C GLY A 148 3.80 2.58 -10.09
N PHE A 149 2.53 2.61 -9.67
CA PHE A 149 1.40 2.83 -10.56
C PHE A 149 1.42 4.27 -11.10
N LEU A 150 1.68 5.26 -10.23
CA LEU A 150 1.97 6.64 -10.62
C LEU A 150 3.39 7.04 -10.23
N GLN A 151 3.92 8.06 -10.90
CA GLN A 151 5.12 8.74 -10.45
C GLN A 151 4.79 9.73 -9.33
N GLY A 152 5.78 10.07 -8.50
CA GLY A 152 5.59 10.98 -7.37
C GLY A 152 5.24 12.42 -7.79
N ASP A 153 5.62 12.82 -9.00
CA ASP A 153 5.32 14.14 -9.58
C ASP A 153 4.04 14.15 -10.45
N ASP A 154 3.32 13.03 -10.55
CA ASP A 154 2.05 12.98 -11.28
C ASP A 154 0.99 13.86 -10.58
N PRO A 155 0.36 14.83 -11.28
CA PRO A 155 -0.66 15.69 -10.69
C PRO A 155 -1.84 14.93 -10.08
N ARG A 156 -2.15 13.73 -10.59
CA ARG A 156 -3.20 12.87 -10.04
C ARG A 156 -2.81 12.29 -8.70
N PHE A 157 -1.53 11.95 -8.52
CA PHE A 157 -1.02 11.52 -7.22
C PHE A 157 -1.08 12.67 -6.21
N ALA A 158 -0.63 13.87 -6.60
CA ALA A 158 -0.74 15.07 -5.76
C ALA A 158 -2.18 15.36 -5.33
N GLY A 159 -3.14 15.25 -6.26
CA GLY A 159 -4.57 15.39 -5.97
C GLY A 159 -5.08 14.34 -4.97
N THR A 160 -4.66 13.09 -5.12
CA THR A 160 -4.99 12.02 -4.17
C THR A 160 -4.39 12.21 -2.78
N VAL A 161 -3.13 12.63 -2.69
CA VAL A 161 -2.50 12.95 -1.39
C VAL A 161 -3.24 14.10 -0.71
N LYS A 162 -3.66 15.12 -1.48
CA LYS A 162 -4.45 16.24 -0.97
C LYS A 162 -5.82 15.77 -0.47
N ALA A 163 -6.53 14.90 -1.19
CA ALA A 163 -7.82 14.36 -0.76
C ALA A 163 -7.70 13.56 0.54
N VAL A 164 -6.64 12.75 0.69
CA VAL A 164 -6.34 12.03 1.93
C VAL A 164 -5.99 13.00 3.07
N GLU A 165 -5.19 14.04 2.80
CA GLU A 165 -4.85 15.09 3.76
C GLU A 165 -6.11 15.80 4.28
N GLU A 166 -7.02 16.21 3.40
CA GLU A 166 -8.22 16.96 3.77
C GLU A 166 -9.25 16.10 4.52
N ARG A 167 -9.42 14.83 4.13
CA ARG A 167 -10.50 13.98 4.68
C ARG A 167 -10.06 13.08 5.82
N LEU A 168 -8.82 12.61 5.82
CA LEU A 168 -8.37 11.55 6.73
C LEU A 168 -7.34 12.01 7.76
N LYS A 169 -6.67 13.15 7.56
CA LYS A 169 -5.64 13.63 8.49
C LYS A 169 -6.23 14.46 9.63
N VAL A 170 -5.82 14.18 10.87
CA VAL A 170 -6.10 15.00 12.05
C VAL A 170 -4.82 15.16 12.87
N GLY A 171 -4.33 16.39 12.95
CA GLY A 171 -3.04 16.69 13.56
C GLY A 171 -1.91 15.93 12.84
N PRO A 172 -1.08 15.15 13.55
CA PRO A 172 -0.02 14.33 12.96
C PRO A 172 -0.51 12.97 12.46
N TYR A 173 -1.79 12.64 12.59
CA TYR A 173 -2.26 11.29 12.36
C TYR A 173 -3.17 11.18 11.14
N VAL A 174 -3.08 10.08 10.41
CA VAL A 174 -3.93 9.75 9.27
C VAL A 174 -4.73 8.50 9.60
N TYR A 175 -6.05 8.56 9.38
CA TYR A 175 -6.96 7.44 9.53
C TYR A 175 -6.99 6.56 8.29
N ARG A 176 -7.36 5.28 8.42
CA ARG A 176 -7.55 4.37 7.26
C ARG A 176 -8.60 4.93 6.28
N TYR A 177 -9.75 5.26 6.85
CA TYR A 177 -10.94 5.84 6.21
C TYR A 177 -11.76 6.50 7.33
N ARG A 178 -12.83 7.23 6.96
CA ARG A 178 -13.74 7.88 7.91
C ARG A 178 -15.16 7.32 7.94
N SER A 179 -15.52 6.49 6.96
CA SER A 179 -16.81 5.82 6.95
C SER A 179 -16.91 4.82 8.11
N GLN A 180 -18.13 4.59 8.59
CA GLN A 180 -18.38 3.58 9.64
C GLN A 180 -17.97 2.19 9.13
N ASP A 181 -17.14 1.50 9.91
CA ASP A 181 -16.77 0.10 9.71
C ASP A 181 -17.50 -0.83 10.70
N ASP A 182 -17.13 -2.11 10.69
CA ASP A 182 -17.67 -3.14 11.56
C ASP A 182 -17.40 -2.89 13.06
N PHE A 183 -16.59 -1.88 13.40
CA PHE A 183 -16.22 -1.44 14.75
C PHE A 183 -16.68 0.00 15.07
N GLY A 184 -17.37 0.68 14.16
CA GLY A 184 -17.88 2.05 14.32
C GLY A 184 -17.07 3.09 13.54
N GLU A 185 -17.14 4.35 13.96
CA GLU A 185 -16.23 5.37 13.42
C GLU A 185 -14.83 5.17 14.02
N PRO A 186 -13.76 5.13 13.21
CA PRO A 186 -12.41 4.99 13.74
C PRO A 186 -12.06 6.09 14.75
N GLU A 187 -11.87 5.70 16.02
CA GLU A 187 -11.48 6.64 17.08
C GLU A 187 -9.96 6.84 17.12
N ASN A 188 -9.20 5.76 16.90
CA ASN A 188 -7.74 5.75 16.93
C ASN A 188 -7.16 5.77 15.52
N ALA A 189 -6.01 6.43 15.36
CA ALA A 189 -5.33 6.46 14.07
C ALA A 189 -4.43 5.24 13.90
N PHE A 190 -4.37 4.70 12.69
CA PHE A 190 -3.50 3.58 12.35
C PHE A 190 -2.14 4.16 11.95
N LEU A 191 -1.10 3.84 12.72
CA LEU A 191 0.21 4.49 12.59
C LEU A 191 0.84 4.33 11.20
N ILE A 192 0.63 3.18 10.55
CA ILE A 192 1.17 2.95 9.20
C ILE A 192 0.64 3.94 8.17
N CYS A 193 -0.64 4.34 8.24
CA CYS A 193 -1.21 5.33 7.33
C CYS A 193 -0.52 6.69 7.48
N SER A 194 -0.10 7.03 8.69
CA SER A 194 0.64 8.26 8.95
C SER A 194 2.06 8.19 8.37
N PHE A 195 2.70 7.02 8.39
CA PHE A 195 3.98 6.81 7.69
C PHE A 195 3.83 6.79 6.17
N TRP A 196 2.78 6.19 5.62
CA TRP A 196 2.49 6.30 4.17
C TRP A 196 2.29 7.74 3.74
N TYR A 197 1.71 8.58 4.61
CA TYR A 197 1.57 10.00 4.32
C TYR A 197 2.91 10.75 4.38
N VAL A 198 3.79 10.43 5.34
CA VAL A 198 5.18 10.91 5.32
C VAL A 198 5.86 10.53 4.01
N ASP A 199 5.70 9.31 3.56
CA ASP A 199 6.27 8.83 2.30
C ASP A 199 5.75 9.60 1.09
N ALA A 200 4.43 9.77 1.01
CA ALA A 200 3.80 10.56 -0.03
C ALA A 200 4.27 12.02 -0.05
N LEU A 201 4.46 12.64 1.14
CA LEU A 201 5.04 13.98 1.23
C LEU A 201 6.47 14.03 0.65
N ILE A 202 7.30 13.01 0.91
CA ILE A 202 8.64 12.92 0.33
C ILE A 202 8.55 12.83 -1.20
N ALA A 203 7.66 11.99 -1.72
CA ALA A 203 7.45 11.82 -3.16
C ALA A 203 6.98 13.12 -3.85
N LEU A 204 6.19 13.94 -3.16
CA LEU A 204 5.77 15.27 -3.62
C LEU A 204 6.83 16.37 -3.42
N GLY A 205 8.01 16.04 -2.90
CA GLY A 205 9.06 17.02 -2.59
C GLY A 205 8.81 17.87 -1.34
N ARG A 206 7.74 17.62 -0.57
CA ARG A 206 7.40 18.27 0.71
C ARG A 206 8.27 17.72 1.87
N ARG A 207 9.60 17.70 1.68
CA ARG A 207 10.55 16.95 2.51
C ARG A 207 10.67 17.48 3.95
N ASP A 208 10.62 18.80 4.15
CA ASP A 208 10.71 19.40 5.49
C ASP A 208 9.47 19.07 6.33
N GLU A 209 8.29 19.12 5.70
CA GLU A 209 7.05 18.71 6.34
C GLU A 209 7.04 17.22 6.67
N ALA A 210 7.51 16.38 5.72
CA ALA A 210 7.66 14.95 5.93
C ALA A 210 8.58 14.64 7.12
N ARG A 211 9.71 15.36 7.24
CA ARG A 211 10.64 15.22 8.37
C ARG A 211 9.98 15.61 9.69
N ALA A 212 9.35 16.78 9.75
CA ALA A 212 8.69 17.24 10.97
C ALA A 212 7.58 16.27 11.42
N LEU A 213 6.86 15.67 10.47
CA LEU A 213 5.86 14.65 10.77
C LEU A 213 6.50 13.34 11.24
N PHE A 214 7.52 12.86 10.53
CA PHE A 214 8.26 11.66 10.89
C PHE A 214 8.82 11.72 12.32
N GLU A 215 9.43 12.84 12.71
CA GLU A 215 9.96 13.04 14.06
C GLU A 215 8.88 12.95 15.14
N ARG A 216 7.68 13.49 14.87
CA ARG A 216 6.52 13.35 15.78
C ARG A 216 6.09 11.88 15.92
N LEU A 217 6.00 11.14 14.82
CA LEU A 217 5.61 9.72 14.85
C LEU A 217 6.66 8.85 15.57
N VAL A 218 7.94 9.14 15.36
CA VAL A 218 9.07 8.49 16.02
C VAL A 218 9.08 8.75 17.53
N ALA A 219 8.61 9.92 17.97
CA ALA A 219 8.46 10.24 19.40
C ALA A 219 7.35 9.43 20.11
N CYS A 220 6.43 8.80 19.35
CA CYS A 220 5.37 7.95 19.90
C CYS A 220 5.86 6.55 20.32
N ARG A 221 7.10 6.19 20.01
CA ARG A 221 7.68 4.90 20.41
C ARG A 221 7.74 4.77 21.92
N ASN A 222 7.51 3.56 22.41
CA ASN A 222 7.77 3.28 23.82
C ASN A 222 9.27 3.26 24.13
N ARG A 223 9.64 3.04 25.40
CA ARG A 223 11.03 2.95 25.87
C ARG A 223 11.89 1.87 25.18
N LEU A 224 11.28 0.89 24.51
CA LEU A 224 11.97 -0.16 23.75
C LEU A 224 12.11 0.21 22.26
N GLY A 225 11.65 1.38 21.85
CA GLY A 225 11.62 1.80 20.45
C GLY A 225 10.48 1.20 19.64
N LEU A 226 9.47 0.59 20.28
CA LEU A 226 8.40 -0.14 19.61
C LEU A 226 7.13 0.69 19.43
N LEU A 227 6.44 0.44 18.30
CA LEU A 227 5.12 0.99 17.96
C LEU A 227 4.05 -0.11 17.90
N SER A 228 2.81 0.25 18.25
CA SER A 228 1.62 -0.59 18.03
C SER A 228 0.99 -0.31 16.66
N GLU A 229 -0.13 -0.95 16.40
CA GLU A 229 -0.97 -0.74 15.22
C GLU A 229 -1.64 0.63 15.23
N HIS A 230 -2.33 0.92 16.34
CA HIS A 230 -3.10 2.14 16.53
C HIS A 230 -2.46 3.03 17.58
N ILE A 231 -2.77 4.32 17.53
CA ILE A 231 -2.43 5.28 18.57
C ILE A 231 -3.66 6.11 18.96
N ASN A 232 -3.84 6.29 20.26
CA ASN A 232 -4.83 7.24 20.75
C ASN A 232 -4.32 8.66 20.48
N ARG A 233 -5.05 9.39 19.63
CA ARG A 233 -4.65 10.72 19.17
C ARG A 233 -4.51 11.75 20.28
N THR A 234 -5.24 11.58 21.38
CA THR A 234 -5.34 12.53 22.49
C THR A 234 -4.31 12.22 23.57
N THR A 235 -4.19 10.95 23.96
CA THR A 235 -3.30 10.53 25.06
C THR A 235 -1.92 10.12 24.59
N GLY A 236 -1.74 9.81 23.29
CA GLY A 236 -0.52 9.23 22.74
C GLY A 236 -0.31 7.77 23.11
N GLU A 237 -1.28 7.12 23.76
CA GLU A 237 -1.20 5.72 24.15
C GLU A 237 -1.20 4.81 22.92
N LEU A 238 -0.37 3.77 22.95
CA LEU A 238 -0.25 2.75 21.91
C LEU A 238 -1.33 1.66 22.09
N TRP A 239 -2.11 1.40 21.05
CA TRP A 239 -3.28 0.50 21.06
C TRP A 239 -3.24 -0.53 19.92
N GLY A 240 -4.02 -1.61 20.07
CA GLY A 240 -4.14 -2.67 19.06
C GLY A 240 -2.96 -3.66 19.09
N ASN A 241 -2.68 -4.29 17.95
CA ASN A 241 -1.60 -5.26 17.83
C ASN A 241 -0.24 -4.63 18.22
N PHE A 242 0.55 -5.34 19.02
CA PHE A 242 1.81 -4.83 19.57
C PHE A 242 2.88 -5.93 19.75
N PRO A 243 4.13 -5.72 19.29
CA PRO A 243 4.54 -4.67 18.35
C PRO A 243 3.93 -4.92 16.96
N GLN A 244 3.58 -3.86 16.22
CA GLN A 244 2.99 -4.03 14.89
C GLN A 244 4.03 -3.92 13.79
N THR A 245 4.21 -4.99 13.01
CA THR A 245 5.21 -5.04 11.93
C THR A 245 5.02 -3.92 10.91
N TYR A 246 3.79 -3.66 10.47
CA TYR A 246 3.52 -2.59 9.49
C TYR A 246 3.99 -1.22 9.97
N SER A 247 3.67 -0.82 11.20
CA SER A 247 4.14 0.45 11.77
C SER A 247 5.67 0.57 11.75
N HIS A 248 6.39 -0.53 11.97
CA HIS A 248 7.85 -0.55 11.90
C HIS A 248 8.39 -0.53 10.46
N VAL A 249 7.71 -1.19 9.51
CA VAL A 249 8.04 -1.08 8.08
C VAL A 249 7.91 0.37 7.62
N GLY A 250 6.82 1.06 7.99
CA GLY A 250 6.63 2.48 7.70
C GLY A 250 7.73 3.36 8.28
N LEU A 251 8.13 3.10 9.54
CA LEU A 251 9.24 3.80 10.18
C LEU A 251 10.56 3.59 9.41
N ILE A 252 10.90 2.34 9.07
CA ILE A 252 12.15 2.01 8.38
C ILE A 252 12.18 2.67 7.00
N ASN A 253 11.11 2.54 6.22
CA ASN A 253 11.04 3.09 4.87
C ASN A 253 11.17 4.63 4.88
N CYS A 254 10.44 5.31 5.77
CA CYS A 254 10.55 6.77 5.92
C CYS A 254 11.95 7.19 6.37
N ALA A 255 12.55 6.48 7.35
CA ALA A 255 13.90 6.78 7.82
C ALA A 255 14.93 6.66 6.67
N MET A 256 14.84 5.61 5.87
CA MET A 256 15.71 5.40 4.71
C MET A 256 15.55 6.52 3.67
N ARG A 257 14.31 6.91 3.34
CA ARG A 257 14.04 7.95 2.34
C ARG A 257 14.39 9.37 2.84
N LEU A 258 14.27 9.64 4.13
CA LEU A 258 14.66 10.91 4.77
C LEU A 258 16.15 10.99 5.13
N SER A 259 16.87 9.87 5.10
CA SER A 259 18.31 9.87 5.33
C SER A 259 19.03 10.66 4.25
N ARG A 260 20.16 11.27 4.63
CA ARG A 260 21.04 11.92 3.66
C ARG A 260 21.69 10.85 2.78
N PRO A 261 21.87 11.10 1.48
CA PRO A 261 22.76 10.29 0.65
C PRO A 261 24.13 10.15 1.31
N TRP A 262 24.76 8.99 1.17
CA TRP A 262 26.09 8.75 1.75
C TRP A 262 27.15 9.71 1.18
N GLU A 263 26.95 10.17 -0.06
CA GLU A 263 27.80 11.16 -0.76
C GLU A 263 27.77 12.54 -0.11
N ASP A 264 26.68 12.89 0.59
CA ASP A 264 26.58 14.18 1.31
C ASP A 264 27.26 14.15 2.70
N VAL A 265 27.65 12.95 3.16
CA VAL A 265 28.20 12.70 4.49
C VAL A 265 29.72 12.53 4.48
N VAL A 266 30.30 12.24 3.31
CA VAL A 266 31.74 12.10 3.07
C VAL A 266 32.24 13.32 2.31
#